data_AF-A0A150PZK9-F1
#
_entry.id   AF-A0A150PZK9-F1
#
_cell.length_a   1.000
_cell.length_b   1.000
_cell.length_c   1.000
_cell.angle_alpha   90.00
_cell.angle_beta   90.00
_cell.angle_gamma   90.00
#
_symmetry.space_group_name_H-M   'P 1'
#
loop_
_entity.id
_entity.type
_entity.pdbx_description
1 polymer ?
#
loop_
_entity_poly.entity_id
_entity_poly.type
_entity_poly.pdbx_seq_one_letter_code
_entity_poly.pdbx_strand_id
1 'polypeptide(L)'
;MRRLALVVPLSLLAACAATPPANWARGGALLDIPRARWVYADLAIDVMPDGKVLVNGDHQLNVDRGGRVFGLEAEPVALLEQDGRVTGPNDDALGTIGVLHASLPGEANAWLTVAQSGAVIRYADDGERQPFGAWMGCDVTPRAHQTCTLLTHLLGMRVRKLERQTTTEPVRMGFGSGFGFGMGTPFP
;
A
#
# COMPACT_ATOMS: atom_id res chain seq x y z
N MET A 1 -33.61 0.59 55.46
CA MET A 1 -33.25 1.35 54.25
C MET A 1 -32.14 0.61 53.51
N ARG A 2 -32.48 -0.17 52.47
CA ARG A 2 -31.53 -1.02 51.72
C ARG A 2 -31.03 -0.24 50.51
N ARG A 3 -29.76 0.14 50.50
CA ARG A 3 -29.09 0.77 49.34
C ARG A 3 -28.62 -0.34 48.40
N LEU A 4 -29.29 -0.49 47.26
CA LEU A 4 -28.81 -1.27 46.13
C LEU A 4 -27.72 -0.45 45.43
N ALA A 5 -26.46 -0.85 45.59
CA ALA A 5 -25.35 -0.31 44.82
C ALA A 5 -25.36 -0.99 43.45
N LEU A 6 -25.70 -0.22 42.42
CA LEU A 6 -25.65 -0.65 41.02
C LEU A 6 -24.18 -0.62 40.57
N VAL A 7 -23.53 -1.78 40.53
CA VAL A 7 -22.19 -1.92 39.96
C VAL A 7 -22.35 -2.00 38.44
N VAL A 8 -22.09 -0.89 37.75
CA VAL A 8 -22.05 -0.85 36.28
C VAL A 8 -20.70 -1.43 35.84
N PRO A 9 -20.66 -2.55 35.09
CA PRO A 9 -19.42 -3.07 34.56
C PRO A 9 -18.95 -2.16 33.43
N LEU A 10 -17.88 -1.40 33.69
CA LEU A 10 -17.17 -0.62 32.68
C LEU A 10 -16.49 -1.60 31.71
N SER A 11 -17.25 -2.04 30.72
CA SER A 11 -16.76 -2.89 29.64
C SER A 11 -15.94 -2.00 28.72
N LEU A 12 -14.62 -1.95 28.96
CA LEU A 12 -13.66 -1.28 28.09
C LEU A 12 -13.73 -1.92 26.72
N LEU A 13 -14.43 -1.27 25.79
CA LEU A 13 -14.35 -1.53 24.36
C LEU A 13 -12.91 -1.24 23.94
N ALA A 14 -12.05 -2.25 24.02
CA ALA A 14 -10.75 -2.25 23.38
C ALA A 14 -11.01 -2.24 21.86
N ALA A 15 -11.20 -1.03 21.30
CA ALA A 15 -11.12 -0.83 19.87
C ALA A 15 -9.71 -1.29 19.45
N CYS A 16 -9.64 -2.35 18.64
CA CYS A 16 -8.39 -2.83 18.05
C CYS A 16 -7.88 -1.80 17.05
N ALA A 17 -7.26 -0.73 17.56
CA ALA A 17 -6.50 0.20 16.75
C ALA A 17 -5.16 -0.47 16.38
N ALA A 18 -4.75 -0.33 15.13
CA ALA A 18 -3.46 -0.85 14.69
C ALA A 18 -2.34 -0.16 15.50
N THR A 19 -1.41 -0.95 16.03
CA THR A 19 -0.32 -0.40 16.85
C THR A 19 0.67 0.31 15.94
N PRO A 20 1.04 1.57 16.21
CA PRO A 20 2.04 2.26 15.40
C PRO A 20 3.42 1.56 15.49
N PRO A 21 4.27 1.68 14.46
CA PRO A 21 5.63 1.15 14.50
C PRO A 21 6.43 1.65 15.72
N ALA A 22 7.39 0.86 16.20
CA ALA A 22 8.16 1.17 17.42
C ALA A 22 8.81 2.58 17.41
N ASN A 23 9.30 3.04 16.25
CA ASN A 23 9.96 4.34 16.09
C ASN A 23 9.00 5.49 15.68
N TRP A 24 7.70 5.27 15.65
CA TRP A 24 6.71 6.22 15.13
C TRP A 24 6.78 7.62 15.76
N ALA A 25 6.91 7.69 17.09
CA ALA A 25 6.98 8.96 17.82
C ALA A 25 8.26 9.75 17.49
N ARG A 26 9.37 9.05 17.25
CA ARG A 26 10.67 9.64 16.90
C ARG A 26 10.72 10.07 15.42
N GLY A 27 9.94 9.40 14.58
CA GLY A 27 10.11 9.45 13.12
C GLY A 27 11.29 8.59 12.67
N GLY A 28 11.47 8.51 11.35
CA GLY A 28 12.46 7.68 10.71
C GLY A 28 13.41 8.51 9.85
N ALA A 29 13.52 8.19 8.56
CA ALA A 29 14.36 8.90 7.61
C ALA A 29 13.79 10.30 7.32
N LEU A 30 14.70 11.27 7.20
CA LEU A 30 14.33 12.63 6.80
C LEU A 30 14.00 12.68 5.31
N LEU A 31 12.80 13.18 5.01
CA LEU A 31 12.29 13.35 3.66
C LEU A 31 12.10 14.83 3.31
N ASP A 32 12.30 15.14 2.03
CA ASP A 32 11.83 16.39 1.44
C ASP A 32 10.54 16.05 0.69
N ILE A 33 9.48 16.86 0.87
CA ILE A 33 8.18 16.60 0.25
C ILE A 33 8.05 17.55 -0.95
N PRO A 34 8.26 17.05 -2.18
CA PRO A 34 8.12 17.88 -3.37
C PRO A 34 6.64 18.11 -3.70
N ARG A 35 6.38 19.09 -4.57
CA ARG A 35 5.19 19.04 -5.42
C ARG A 35 5.49 18.07 -6.56
N ALA A 36 4.84 16.92 -6.58
CA ALA A 36 5.09 15.90 -7.61
C ALA A 36 3.80 15.22 -8.07
N ARG A 37 3.81 14.65 -9.27
CA ARG A 37 2.68 13.89 -9.81
C ARG A 37 3.15 12.62 -10.50
N TRP A 38 2.58 11.48 -10.14
CA TRP A 38 2.77 10.19 -10.82
C TRP A 38 1.55 9.88 -11.66
N VAL A 39 1.76 9.48 -12.91
CA VAL A 39 0.68 9.05 -13.81
C VAL A 39 0.96 7.63 -14.28
N TYR A 40 -0.03 6.75 -14.11
CA TYR A 40 -0.01 5.37 -14.58
C TYR A 40 -1.41 4.96 -15.05
N ALA A 41 -1.59 4.72 -16.36
CA ALA A 41 -2.92 4.50 -16.96
C ALA A 41 -3.92 5.58 -16.51
N ASP A 42 -5.05 5.20 -15.91
CA ASP A 42 -6.08 6.10 -15.40
C ASP A 42 -5.84 6.55 -13.94
N LEU A 43 -4.70 6.17 -13.36
CA LEU A 43 -4.29 6.56 -12.01
C LEU A 43 -3.38 7.78 -12.06
N ALA A 44 -3.76 8.83 -11.35
CA ALA A 44 -2.95 10.00 -11.07
C ALA A 44 -2.75 10.14 -9.56
N ILE A 45 -1.50 10.24 -9.12
CA ILE A 45 -1.15 10.46 -7.72
C ILE A 45 -0.44 11.80 -7.62
N ASP A 46 -1.03 12.75 -6.91
CA ASP A 46 -0.46 14.06 -6.66
C ASP A 46 0.08 14.12 -5.23
N VAL A 47 1.33 14.56 -5.09
CA VAL A 47 1.98 14.85 -3.81
C VAL A 47 2.05 16.36 -3.65
N MET A 48 1.44 16.84 -2.59
CA MET A 48 1.41 18.26 -2.26
C MET A 48 2.54 18.60 -1.29
N PRO A 49 3.13 19.81 -1.35
CA PRO A 49 4.23 20.21 -0.45
C PRO A 49 3.87 20.20 1.05
N ASP A 50 2.59 20.20 1.39
CA ASP A 50 2.09 20.07 2.77
C ASP A 50 2.02 18.61 3.26
N GLY A 51 2.39 17.64 2.41
CA GLY A 51 2.39 16.22 2.74
C GLY A 51 1.16 15.46 2.28
N LYS A 52 0.13 16.13 1.76
CA LYS A 52 -1.06 15.43 1.28
C LYS A 52 -0.76 14.64 0.02
N VAL A 53 -1.27 13.42 -0.02
CA VAL A 53 -1.22 12.53 -1.18
C VAL A 53 -2.64 12.35 -1.69
N LEU A 54 -2.88 12.88 -2.89
CA LEU A 54 -4.16 12.80 -3.58
C LEU A 54 -4.09 11.67 -4.60
N VAL A 55 -5.11 10.83 -4.65
CA VAL A 55 -5.28 9.81 -5.68
C VAL A 55 -6.50 10.20 -6.51
N ASN A 56 -6.27 10.48 -7.79
CA ASN A 56 -7.28 11.00 -8.71
C ASN A 56 -7.99 12.26 -8.20
N GLY A 57 -7.26 13.09 -7.43
CA GLY A 57 -7.78 14.32 -6.82
C GLY A 57 -8.34 14.15 -5.40
N ASP A 58 -8.61 12.92 -4.96
CA ASP A 58 -9.12 12.64 -3.61
C ASP A 58 -7.99 12.43 -2.61
N HIS A 59 -8.09 13.09 -1.45
CA HIS A 59 -7.10 12.92 -0.38
C HIS A 59 -7.20 11.52 0.23
N GLN A 60 -6.13 10.74 0.16
CA GLN A 60 -6.12 9.35 0.65
C GLN A 60 -5.09 9.13 1.77
N LEU A 61 -3.95 9.81 1.71
CA LEU A 61 -2.84 9.61 2.64
C LEU A 61 -2.13 10.94 2.89
N ASN A 62 -1.37 10.97 3.99
CA ASN A 62 -0.40 12.00 4.30
C ASN A 62 0.97 11.37 4.41
N VAL A 63 1.99 12.11 4.01
CA VAL A 63 3.40 11.83 4.28
C VAL A 63 4.02 13.04 4.95
N ASP A 64 4.89 12.82 5.95
CA ASP A 64 5.63 13.91 6.57
C ASP A 64 7.15 13.81 6.35
N ARG A 65 7.85 14.85 6.79
CA ARG A 65 9.31 14.95 6.66
C ARG A 65 10.06 13.97 7.56
N GLY A 66 9.39 13.33 8.51
CA GLY A 66 9.93 12.28 9.37
C GLY A 66 9.74 10.88 8.78
N GLY A 67 9.36 10.75 7.50
CA GLY A 67 9.21 9.45 6.85
C GLY A 67 7.96 8.69 7.27
N ARG A 68 7.01 9.34 7.96
CA ARG A 68 5.74 8.73 8.36
C ARG A 68 4.73 8.88 7.25
N VAL A 69 4.06 7.79 6.93
CA VAL A 69 2.88 7.75 6.07
C VAL A 69 1.70 7.32 6.92
N PHE A 70 0.65 8.11 6.90
CA PHE A 70 -0.56 7.89 7.69
C PHE A 70 -1.80 8.24 6.87
N GLY A 71 -2.94 7.68 7.24
CA GLY A 71 -4.19 7.99 6.57
C GLY A 71 -4.82 9.29 7.05
N LEU A 72 -6.14 9.40 6.89
CA LEU A 72 -6.86 10.66 7.12
C LEU A 72 -7.14 10.93 8.60
N GLU A 73 -7.23 9.88 9.40
CA GLU A 73 -7.49 9.92 10.84
C GLU A 73 -6.21 9.74 11.67
N ALA A 74 -5.05 9.95 11.03
CA ALA A 74 -3.72 9.71 11.58
C ALA A 74 -3.42 8.24 11.94
N GLU A 75 -4.13 7.31 11.31
CA GLU A 75 -3.83 5.88 11.38
C GLU A 75 -2.47 5.58 10.72
N PRO A 76 -1.58 4.83 11.38
CA PRO A 76 -0.27 4.53 10.82
C PRO A 76 -0.42 3.63 9.58
N VAL A 77 0.28 3.97 8.50
CA VAL A 77 0.33 3.17 7.28
C VAL A 77 1.74 2.61 7.06
N ALA A 78 2.75 3.47 7.19
CA ALA A 78 4.15 3.05 7.08
C ALA A 78 5.09 4.06 7.73
N LEU A 79 6.25 3.60 8.18
CA LEU A 79 7.39 4.39 8.60
C LEU A 79 8.60 3.98 7.77
N LEU A 80 9.20 4.94 7.07
CA LEU A 80 10.52 4.76 6.47
C LEU A 80 11.59 4.98 7.53
N GLU A 81 12.24 3.91 7.96
CA GLU A 81 13.34 3.92 8.93
C GLU A 81 14.62 4.52 8.34
N GLN A 82 15.54 4.95 9.21
CA GLN A 82 16.79 5.60 8.81
C GLN A 82 17.72 4.72 7.95
N ASP A 83 17.61 3.40 8.09
CA ASP A 83 18.37 2.42 7.31
C ASP A 83 17.69 2.06 5.98
N GLY A 84 16.56 2.71 5.66
CA GLY A 84 15.79 2.46 4.45
C GLY A 84 14.77 1.35 4.58
N ARG A 85 14.63 0.67 5.72
CA ARG A 85 13.53 -0.27 5.93
C ARG A 85 12.19 0.46 5.97
N VAL A 86 11.14 -0.18 5.46
CA VAL A 86 9.78 0.33 5.59
C VAL A 86 9.02 -0.60 6.54
N THR A 87 8.47 -0.01 7.60
CA THR A 87 7.78 -0.72 8.68
C THR A 87 6.33 -0.26 8.74
N GLY A 88 5.40 -1.20 8.63
CA GLY A 88 3.97 -0.99 8.76
C GLY A 88 3.48 -1.10 10.20
N PRO A 89 2.16 -1.01 10.43
CA PRO A 89 1.57 -1.21 11.75
C PRO A 89 1.93 -2.58 12.34
N ASN A 90 1.99 -2.67 13.66
CA ASN A 90 2.43 -3.87 14.39
C ASN A 90 3.86 -4.34 14.02
N ASP A 91 4.69 -3.40 13.56
CA ASP A 91 6.06 -3.66 13.10
C ASP A 91 6.16 -4.61 11.90
N ASP A 92 5.10 -4.69 11.08
CA ASP A 92 5.08 -5.50 9.86
C ASP A 92 6.15 -5.00 8.87
N ALA A 93 7.00 -5.91 8.38
CA ALA A 93 7.97 -5.54 7.36
C ALA A 93 7.27 -5.26 6.03
N LEU A 94 7.44 -4.06 5.48
CA LEU A 94 6.87 -3.64 4.20
C LEU A 94 7.90 -3.61 3.06
N GLY A 95 9.19 -3.71 3.36
CA GLY A 95 10.26 -3.82 2.37
C GLY A 95 11.45 -2.95 2.71
N THR A 96 12.27 -2.66 1.71
CA THR A 96 13.35 -1.67 1.83
C THR A 96 13.32 -0.69 0.67
N ILE A 97 13.72 0.54 0.94
CA ILE A 97 13.70 1.66 0.02
C ILE A 97 15.03 2.39 0.08
N GLY A 98 15.68 2.45 -1.08
CA GLY A 98 16.75 3.40 -1.35
C GLY A 98 16.19 4.64 -2.04
N VAL A 99 17.10 5.48 -2.56
CA VAL A 99 16.70 6.67 -3.31
C VAL A 99 15.95 6.27 -4.59
N LEU A 100 16.51 5.34 -5.38
CA LEU A 100 15.97 4.99 -6.70
C LEU A 100 15.23 3.66 -6.77
N HIS A 101 15.42 2.77 -5.78
CA HIS A 101 14.97 1.39 -5.85
C HIS A 101 14.21 1.00 -4.59
N ALA A 102 13.25 0.08 -4.75
CA ALA A 102 12.53 -0.54 -3.65
C ALA A 102 12.53 -2.07 -3.80
N SER A 103 12.64 -2.79 -2.68
CA SER A 103 12.47 -4.24 -2.56
C SER A 103 11.21 -4.56 -1.75
N LEU A 104 10.62 -5.73 -1.98
CA LEU A 104 9.51 -6.24 -1.18
C LEU A 104 10.01 -6.87 0.14
N PRO A 105 9.13 -7.14 1.11
CA PRO A 105 9.52 -7.78 2.36
C PRO A 105 10.26 -9.11 2.12
N GLY A 106 11.48 -9.21 2.64
CA GLY A 106 12.30 -10.42 2.54
C GLY A 106 12.95 -10.66 1.17
N GLU A 107 12.75 -9.77 0.20
CA GLU A 107 13.37 -9.88 -1.12
C GLU A 107 14.69 -9.09 -1.18
N ALA A 108 15.73 -9.69 -1.76
CA ALA A 108 17.03 -9.03 -1.93
C ALA A 108 17.08 -8.15 -3.20
N ASN A 109 16.20 -8.42 -4.16
CA ASN A 109 16.18 -7.74 -5.46
C ASN A 109 15.14 -6.61 -5.47
N ALA A 110 15.39 -5.60 -6.31
CA ALA A 110 14.42 -4.54 -6.52
C ALA A 110 13.22 -5.08 -7.29
N TRP A 111 12.01 -4.82 -6.79
CA TRP A 111 10.77 -5.06 -7.54
C TRP A 111 10.30 -3.79 -8.24
N LEU A 112 10.85 -2.62 -7.86
CA LEU A 112 10.52 -1.34 -8.46
C LEU A 112 11.73 -0.40 -8.49
N THR A 113 11.82 0.39 -9.56
CA THR A 113 12.77 1.50 -9.74
C THR A 113 12.02 2.78 -10.11
N VAL A 114 12.32 3.89 -9.44
CA VAL A 114 12.00 5.24 -9.90
C VAL A 114 13.27 5.85 -10.47
N ALA A 115 13.38 5.90 -11.79
CA ALA A 115 14.54 6.46 -12.48
C ALA A 115 14.64 7.97 -12.27
N GLN A 116 15.84 8.54 -12.44
CA GLN A 116 16.08 9.99 -12.36
C GLN A 116 15.23 10.81 -13.35
N SER A 117 14.86 10.21 -14.48
CA SER A 117 13.94 10.81 -15.46
C SER A 117 12.49 10.88 -14.98
N GLY A 118 12.18 10.33 -13.80
CA GLY A 118 10.83 10.14 -13.28
C GLY A 118 10.17 8.85 -13.76
N ALA A 119 10.71 8.16 -14.77
CA ALA A 119 10.15 6.90 -15.25
C ALA A 119 10.14 5.84 -14.14
N VAL A 120 8.99 5.19 -13.95
CA VAL A 120 8.82 4.13 -12.96
C VAL A 120 8.80 2.79 -13.67
N ILE A 121 9.64 1.86 -13.21
CA ILE A 121 9.79 0.53 -13.78
C ILE A 121 9.49 -0.48 -12.69
N ARG A 122 8.55 -1.39 -12.96
CA ARG A 122 8.29 -2.57 -12.13
C ARG A 122 9.05 -3.76 -12.72
N TYR A 123 9.62 -4.60 -11.88
CA TYR A 123 10.19 -5.88 -12.28
C TYR A 123 9.17 -6.98 -11.97
N ALA A 124 8.83 -7.77 -12.98
CA ALA A 124 8.04 -8.97 -12.81
C ALA A 124 8.85 -10.06 -12.08
N ASP A 125 8.18 -11.15 -11.69
CA ASP A 125 8.82 -12.22 -10.91
C ASP A 125 9.95 -12.94 -11.71
N ASP A 126 9.94 -12.84 -13.05
CA ASP A 126 10.99 -13.33 -13.96
C ASP A 126 12.08 -12.29 -14.27
N GLY A 127 11.98 -11.08 -13.70
CA GLY A 127 12.89 -9.96 -13.94
C GLY A 127 12.56 -9.11 -15.16
N GLU A 128 11.48 -9.41 -15.90
CA GLU A 128 11.03 -8.57 -17.01
C GLU A 128 10.69 -7.16 -16.52
N ARG A 129 11.13 -6.15 -17.28
CA ARG A 129 10.89 -4.74 -16.97
C ARG A 129 9.57 -4.30 -17.58
N GLN A 130 8.66 -3.86 -16.72
CA GLN A 130 7.36 -3.36 -17.13
C GLN A 130 7.24 -1.86 -16.80
N PRO A 131 6.75 -1.03 -17.74
CA PRO A 131 6.49 0.37 -17.47
C PRO A 131 5.40 0.49 -16.41
N PHE A 132 5.66 1.30 -15.40
CA PHE A 132 4.75 1.50 -14.28
C PHE A 132 4.49 2.99 -14.03
N GLY A 133 4.34 3.75 -15.12
CA GLY A 133 4.06 5.18 -15.10
C GLY A 133 5.31 6.05 -15.01
N ALA A 134 5.09 7.34 -14.76
CA ALA A 134 6.17 8.31 -14.60
C ALA A 134 5.81 9.42 -13.62
N TRP A 135 6.79 9.81 -12.81
CA TRP A 135 6.75 10.98 -11.96
C TRP A 135 7.16 12.26 -12.70
N MET A 136 6.55 13.36 -12.31
CA MET A 136 6.96 14.72 -12.61
C MET A 136 7.24 15.44 -11.28
N GLY A 137 8.39 16.09 -11.12
CA GLY A 137 8.72 16.89 -9.93
C GLY A 137 9.43 16.16 -8.79
N CYS A 138 9.95 14.95 -9.02
CA CYS A 138 10.69 14.17 -8.00
C CYS A 138 12.21 14.39 -8.03
N ASP A 139 12.74 15.01 -9.09
CA ASP A 139 14.16 15.19 -9.40
C ASP A 139 14.80 16.41 -8.71
N VAL A 140 14.16 16.94 -7.65
CA VAL A 140 14.60 18.18 -6.97
C VAL A 140 15.77 17.92 -6.02
N THR A 141 15.64 16.91 -5.15
CA THR A 141 16.68 16.48 -4.20
C THR A 141 16.66 14.96 -4.06
N PRO A 142 17.75 14.33 -3.61
CA PRO A 142 17.75 12.88 -3.33
C PRO A 142 16.67 12.46 -2.33
N ARG A 143 16.34 13.31 -1.35
CA ARG A 143 15.28 13.05 -0.37
C ARG A 143 13.89 13.20 -0.99
N ALA A 144 13.68 14.17 -1.88
CA ALA A 144 12.44 14.29 -2.63
C ALA A 144 12.21 13.07 -3.52
N HIS A 145 13.27 12.58 -4.17
CA HIS A 145 13.22 11.36 -4.96
C HIS A 145 12.89 10.13 -4.11
N GLN A 146 13.48 10.04 -2.91
CA GLN A 146 13.17 8.98 -1.95
C GLN A 146 11.71 9.02 -1.48
N THR A 147 11.11 10.20 -1.29
CA THR A 147 9.67 10.35 -1.03
C THR A 147 8.84 9.75 -2.17
N CYS A 148 9.20 10.03 -3.42
CA CYS A 148 8.50 9.46 -4.57
C CYS A 148 8.68 7.94 -4.65
N THR A 149 9.87 7.41 -4.38
CA THR A 149 10.10 5.96 -4.31
C THR A 149 9.29 5.31 -3.20
N LEU A 150 9.20 5.95 -2.01
CA LEU A 150 8.35 5.52 -0.89
C LEU A 150 6.88 5.41 -1.29
N LEU A 151 6.32 6.48 -1.85
CA LEU A 151 4.91 6.49 -2.23
C LEU A 151 4.62 5.51 -3.37
N THR A 152 5.53 5.39 -4.34
CA THR A 152 5.40 4.40 -5.42
C THR A 152 5.42 2.97 -4.88
N HIS A 153 6.29 2.69 -3.92
CA HIS A 153 6.36 1.39 -3.28
C HIS A 153 5.04 1.03 -2.56
N LEU A 154 4.56 1.91 -1.68
CA LEU A 154 3.34 1.67 -0.90
C LEU A 154 2.09 1.55 -1.78
N LEU A 155 1.92 2.48 -2.72
CA LEU A 155 0.76 2.49 -3.61
C LEU A 155 0.85 1.38 -4.65
N GLY A 156 2.04 1.08 -5.16
CA GLY A 156 2.28 -0.03 -6.08
C GLY A 156 1.96 -1.39 -5.45
N MET A 157 2.27 -1.60 -4.16
CA MET A 157 1.86 -2.81 -3.45
C MET A 157 0.33 -2.95 -3.38
N ARG A 158 -0.38 -1.84 -3.16
CA ARG A 158 -1.86 -1.82 -3.19
C ARG A 158 -2.40 -2.15 -4.58
N VAL A 159 -1.82 -1.58 -5.64
CA VAL A 159 -2.16 -1.91 -7.04
C VAL A 159 -1.95 -3.39 -7.31
N ARG A 160 -0.78 -3.96 -6.99
CA ARG A 160 -0.48 -5.39 -7.17
C ARG A 160 -1.46 -6.30 -6.43
N LYS A 161 -1.88 -5.91 -5.21
CA LYS A 161 -2.89 -6.66 -4.44
C LYS A 161 -4.24 -6.67 -5.16
N LEU A 162 -4.67 -5.53 -5.71
CA LEU A 162 -5.92 -5.43 -6.47
C LEU A 162 -5.85 -6.21 -7.79
N GLU A 163 -4.76 -6.09 -8.55
CA GLU A 163 -4.53 -6.85 -9.80
C GLU A 163 -4.61 -8.37 -9.56
N ARG A 164 -4.01 -8.84 -8.46
CA ARG A 164 -4.11 -10.25 -8.07
C ARG A 164 -5.56 -10.63 -7.78
N GLN A 165 -6.28 -9.84 -6.99
CA GLN A 165 -7.68 -10.13 -6.67
C GLN A 165 -8.57 -10.21 -7.92
N THR A 166 -8.41 -9.28 -8.87
CA THR A 166 -9.17 -9.30 -10.14
C THR A 166 -8.82 -10.49 -11.03
N THR A 167 -7.58 -11.00 -10.95
CA THR A 167 -7.13 -12.16 -11.74
C THR A 167 -7.52 -13.49 -11.09
N THR A 168 -7.81 -13.50 -9.78
CA THR A 168 -8.11 -14.73 -9.01
C THR A 168 -9.61 -15.08 -8.96
N GLU A 169 -10.45 -14.54 -9.83
CA GLU A 169 -11.73 -15.19 -10.16
C GLU A 169 -11.54 -16.10 -11.38
N PRO A 170 -11.12 -17.36 -11.23
CA PRO A 170 -11.56 -18.36 -12.19
C PRO A 170 -13.07 -18.46 -12.02
N VAL A 171 -13.82 -18.14 -13.08
CA VAL A 171 -15.14 -18.71 -13.27
C VAL A 171 -14.98 -20.21 -13.10
N ARG A 172 -15.31 -20.72 -11.91
CA ARG A 172 -15.72 -22.10 -11.73
C ARG A 172 -17.02 -22.22 -12.51
N MET A 173 -16.91 -22.43 -13.82
CA MET A 173 -17.90 -23.16 -14.59
C MET A 173 -17.85 -24.59 -14.05
N GLY A 174 -18.42 -24.77 -12.87
CA GLY A 174 -18.86 -26.06 -12.40
C GLY A 174 -19.99 -26.47 -13.32
N PHE A 175 -19.67 -27.22 -14.38
CA PHE A 175 -20.63 -28.13 -15.00
C PHE A 175 -20.91 -29.24 -13.99
N GLY A 176 -21.75 -28.92 -13.03
CA GLY A 176 -22.20 -29.78 -11.94
C GLY A 176 -23.71 -29.66 -11.79
N SER A 177 -24.45 -29.95 -12.85
CA SER A 177 -25.89 -30.20 -12.80
C SER A 177 -26.14 -31.68 -13.07
N GLY A 178 -25.89 -32.48 -12.03
CA GLY A 178 -26.50 -33.81 -11.90
C GLY A 178 -27.80 -33.68 -11.11
N PHE A 179 -28.93 -33.83 -11.79
CA PHE A 179 -30.30 -34.22 -11.34
C PHE A 179 -31.11 -34.27 -12.66
N GLY A 180 -31.82 -35.31 -13.10
CA GLY A 180 -32.28 -36.59 -12.59
C GLY A 180 -33.45 -37.02 -13.52
N PHE A 181 -33.88 -38.28 -13.40
CA PHE A 181 -35.11 -38.89 -13.97
C PHE A 181 -35.03 -39.46 -15.39
N GLY A 182 -35.16 -40.80 -15.45
CA GLY A 182 -35.32 -41.55 -16.68
C GLY A 182 -36.79 -41.71 -17.10
N MET A 183 -36.97 -42.17 -18.33
CA MET A 183 -38.04 -43.07 -18.76
C MET A 183 -37.59 -43.68 -20.09
N GLY A 184 -37.57 -45.01 -20.18
CA GLY A 184 -37.37 -45.71 -21.43
C GLY A 184 -38.61 -45.63 -22.33
N THR A 185 -38.41 -45.92 -23.60
CA THR A 185 -39.20 -46.87 -24.39
C THR A 185 -38.52 -47.08 -25.75
N PRO A 186 -38.77 -48.22 -26.42
CA PRO A 186 -37.96 -48.69 -27.55
C PRO A 186 -38.47 -48.18 -28.91
N PHE A 187 -37.55 -48.27 -29.88
CA PHE A 187 -37.65 -48.36 -31.35
C PHE A 187 -39.02 -48.43 -32.03
N PRO A 188 -39.05 -47.98 -33.30
CA PRO A 188 -38.96 -48.94 -34.41
C PRO A 188 -37.67 -48.83 -35.23
#